data_AF-A0A7W0LBT4-F1
#
_entry.id   AF-A0A7W0LBT4-F1
#
_cell.length_a   1.000
_cell.length_b   1.000
_cell.length_c   1.000
_cell.angle_alpha   90.00
_cell.angle_beta   90.00
_cell.angle_gamma   90.00
#
_symmetry.space_group_name_H-M   'P 1'
#
loop_
_entity.id
_entity.type
_entity.pdbx_description
1 polymer ?
#
loop_
_entity_poly.entity_id
_entity_poly.type
_entity_poly.pdbx_seq_one_letter_code
_entity_poly.pdbx_strand_id
1 'polypeptide(L)'
;MSDRKYRQRGYQDEPRQPRGEPRAPVKKEYTPRGQPPISPKTFSMPGFREVVRCVRCGNELTVAVAWSRDGACAKCGSALHACAQCTNFDSSAAFECQKPVPVRISPKDARNDCTLFDARTT
;
A
#
# COMPACT_ATOMS: atom_id res chain seq x y z
N MET A 1 41.78 46.43 -8.26
CA MET A 1 41.87 45.22 -9.11
C MET A 1 42.27 44.01 -8.27
N SER A 2 41.34 43.11 -7.98
CA SER A 2 41.55 41.65 -8.13
C SER A 2 40.21 40.96 -7.92
N ASP A 3 39.38 41.07 -8.96
CA ASP A 3 38.27 40.17 -9.23
C ASP A 3 38.85 38.75 -9.37
N ARG A 4 38.82 37.97 -8.29
CA ARG A 4 39.28 36.58 -8.28
C ARG A 4 38.05 35.68 -8.18
N LYS A 5 37.63 35.21 -9.35
CA LYS A 5 36.50 34.29 -9.66
C LYS A 5 36.52 32.93 -8.94
N TYR A 6 37.48 32.67 -8.05
CA TYR A 6 37.55 31.41 -7.31
C TYR A 6 38.17 31.63 -5.92
N ARG A 7 37.33 31.78 -4.89
CA ARG A 7 37.73 31.62 -3.49
C ARG A 7 37.44 30.17 -3.11
N GLN A 8 38.49 29.35 -3.01
CA GLN A 8 38.40 28.01 -2.43
C GLN A 8 38.04 28.17 -0.95
N ARG A 9 36.86 27.71 -0.53
CA ARG A 9 36.54 27.55 0.91
C ARG A 9 37.42 26.43 1.45
N GLY A 10 38.31 26.76 2.36
CA GLY A 10 39.16 25.79 3.04
C GLY A 10 38.38 25.05 4.11
N TYR A 11 38.77 23.81 4.38
CA TYR A 11 38.20 22.93 5.42
C TYR A 11 38.27 23.52 6.86
N GLN A 12 38.84 24.72 7.01
CA GLN A 12 38.97 25.45 8.28
C GLN A 12 38.06 26.70 8.36
N ASP A 13 37.31 27.03 7.31
CA ASP A 13 36.48 28.24 7.27
C ASP A 13 35.11 28.09 7.98
N GLU A 14 34.73 26.89 8.42
CA GLU A 14 33.50 26.70 9.21
C GLU A 14 33.81 26.56 10.70
N PRO A 15 33.26 27.43 11.58
CA PRO A 15 33.26 27.17 13.00
C PRO A 15 32.45 25.91 13.25
N ARG A 16 33.11 24.87 13.78
CA ARG A 16 32.48 23.62 14.19
C ARG A 16 31.31 23.93 15.13
N GLN A 17 30.08 23.70 14.68
CA GLN A 17 28.90 23.87 15.52
C GLN A 17 29.09 23.05 16.81
N PRO A 18 28.84 23.62 18.00
CA PRO A 18 28.91 22.87 19.23
C PRO A 18 27.90 21.72 19.14
N ARG A 19 28.40 20.49 19.32
CA ARG A 19 27.59 19.29 19.38
C ARG A 19 26.58 19.51 20.50
N GLY A 20 25.29 19.62 20.16
CA GLY A 20 24.22 19.79 21.13
C GLY A 20 24.37 18.81 22.28
N GLU A 21 24.10 19.28 23.49
CA GLU A 21 24.36 18.56 24.74
C GLU A 21 23.83 17.12 24.65
N PRO A 22 24.63 16.12 25.05
CA PRO A 22 24.17 14.75 25.08
C PRO A 22 22.98 14.67 26.06
N ARG A 23 21.80 14.30 25.53
CA ARG A 23 20.63 14.00 26.38
C ARG A 23 21.06 13.03 27.48
N ALA A 24 20.78 13.41 28.72
CA ALA A 24 21.13 12.59 29.89
C ALA A 24 20.61 11.15 29.69
N PRO A 25 21.44 10.12 29.94
CA PRO A 25 21.01 8.75 29.80
C PRO A 25 19.88 8.49 30.80
N VAL A 26 18.70 8.15 30.30
CA VAL A 26 17.59 7.67 31.13
C VAL A 26 18.10 6.44 31.87
N LYS A 27 18.26 6.55 33.19
CA LYS A 27 18.61 5.42 34.06
C LYS A 27 17.49 4.39 33.91
N LYS A 28 17.73 3.34 33.12
CA LYS A 28 16.88 2.16 33.12
C LYS A 28 16.95 1.59 34.53
N GLU A 29 15.82 1.54 35.23
CA GLU A 29 15.73 0.93 36.55
C GLU A 29 16.36 -0.46 36.49
N TYR A 30 17.29 -0.69 37.41
CA TYR A 30 18.07 -1.91 37.49
C TYR A 30 17.15 -3.05 37.90
N THR A 31 16.67 -3.82 36.93
CA THR A 31 16.09 -5.13 37.21
C THR A 31 17.25 -6.10 37.47
N PRO A 32 17.26 -6.84 38.60
CA PRO A 32 18.32 -7.80 38.88
C PRO A 32 18.44 -8.81 37.73
N ARG A 33 19.67 -8.97 37.21
CA ARG A 33 19.98 -9.90 36.12
C ARG A 33 19.55 -11.32 36.54
N GLY A 34 18.49 -11.83 35.92
CA GLY A 34 18.03 -13.22 36.14
C GLY A 34 16.52 -13.41 36.22
N GLN A 35 15.72 -12.35 36.33
CA GLN A 35 14.26 -12.51 36.27
C GLN A 35 13.78 -12.59 34.81
N PRO A 36 13.01 -13.63 34.43
CA PRO A 36 12.31 -13.62 33.15
C PRO A 36 11.36 -12.42 33.09
N PRO A 37 11.16 -11.79 31.93
CA PRO A 37 10.27 -10.65 31.81
C PRO A 37 8.85 -11.04 32.28
N ILE A 38 8.26 -10.22 33.16
CA ILE A 38 6.94 -10.42 33.80
C ILE A 38 5.83 -10.61 32.75
N SER A 39 6.04 -10.13 31.53
CA SER A 39 5.10 -10.26 30.42
C SER A 39 5.81 -10.76 29.16
N PRO A 40 5.23 -11.69 28.41
CA PRO A 40 5.75 -12.09 27.11
C PRO A 40 5.83 -10.87 26.20
N LYS A 41 6.96 -10.70 25.49
CA LYS A 41 7.10 -9.64 24.49
C LYS A 41 6.02 -9.83 23.43
N THR A 42 5.07 -8.90 23.34
CA THR A 42 4.13 -8.87 22.21
C THR A 42 4.92 -8.59 20.95
N PHE A 43 5.10 -9.61 20.11
CA PHE A 43 5.71 -9.43 18.80
C PHE A 43 4.81 -8.49 17.98
N SER A 44 5.42 -7.48 17.35
CA SER A 44 4.71 -6.58 16.44
C SER A 44 4.38 -7.34 15.16
N MET A 45 3.25 -8.06 15.15
CA MET A 45 2.73 -8.70 13.95
C MET A 45 2.25 -7.60 12.97
N PRO A 46 2.72 -7.59 11.71
CA PRO A 46 2.17 -6.68 10.71
C PRO A 46 0.68 -6.98 10.53
N GLY A 47 -0.15 -5.93 10.59
CA GLY A 47 -1.61 -6.08 10.45
C GLY A 47 -2.00 -6.54 9.04
N PHE A 48 -3.04 -7.37 8.96
CA PHE A 48 -3.67 -7.72 7.69
C PHE A 48 -4.43 -6.50 7.16
N ARG A 49 -4.10 -6.06 5.94
CA ARG A 49 -4.88 -5.05 5.20
C ARG A 49 -5.39 -5.68 3.91
N GLU A 50 -6.66 -5.49 3.61
CA GLU A 50 -7.23 -5.87 2.32
C GLU A 50 -6.86 -4.80 1.30
N VAL A 51 -6.18 -5.19 0.22
CA VAL A 51 -5.81 -4.27 -0.86
C VAL A 51 -6.54 -4.66 -2.12
N VAL A 52 -7.30 -3.75 -2.70
CA VAL A 52 -7.84 -3.93 -4.06
C VAL A 52 -6.93 -3.24 -5.06
N ARG A 53 -6.65 -3.90 -6.17
CA ARG A 53 -5.83 -3.37 -7.26
C ARG A 53 -6.58 -3.43 -8.57
N CYS A 54 -6.45 -2.37 -9.37
CA CYS A 54 -6.96 -2.39 -10.73
C CYS A 54 -6.17 -3.40 -11.59
N VAL A 55 -6.82 -4.45 -12.09
CA VAL A 55 -6.24 -5.43 -13.04
C VAL A 55 -5.63 -4.80 -14.30
N ARG A 56 -6.09 -3.63 -14.76
CA ARG A 56 -5.56 -2.98 -15.98
C ARG A 56 -4.24 -2.23 -15.75
N CYS A 57 -4.09 -1.53 -14.62
CA CYS A 57 -2.95 -0.62 -14.40
C CYS A 57 -2.24 -0.79 -13.04
N GLY A 58 -2.69 -1.72 -12.21
CA GLY A 58 -2.13 -2.02 -10.88
C GLY A 58 -2.34 -0.95 -9.82
N ASN A 59 -3.17 0.07 -10.06
CA ASN A 59 -3.40 1.12 -9.07
C ASN A 59 -4.12 0.57 -7.84
N GLU A 60 -3.67 0.91 -6.64
CA GLU A 60 -4.39 0.57 -5.40
C GLU A 60 -5.69 1.38 -5.34
N LEU A 61 -6.79 0.69 -5.08
CA LEU A 61 -8.14 1.25 -5.01
C LEU A 61 -8.64 1.17 -3.58
N THR A 62 -9.50 2.10 -3.19
CA THR A 62 -10.21 2.01 -1.93
C THR A 62 -11.34 0.99 -2.05
N VAL A 63 -11.67 0.35 -0.93
CA VAL A 63 -12.77 -0.62 -0.84
C VAL A 63 -14.11 0.01 -1.31
N ALA A 64 -14.39 1.25 -0.93
CA ALA A 64 -15.62 1.91 -1.39
C ALA A 64 -15.71 2.05 -2.93
N VAL A 65 -14.59 2.33 -3.60
CA VAL A 65 -14.56 2.58 -5.05
C VAL A 65 -14.58 1.27 -5.84
N ALA A 66 -13.91 0.23 -5.33
CA ALA A 66 -13.84 -1.07 -6.00
C ALA A 66 -15.18 -1.83 -6.02
N TRP A 67 -16.05 -1.66 -5.02
CA TRP A 67 -17.38 -2.27 -4.97
C TRP A 67 -18.49 -1.39 -5.57
N SER A 68 -18.17 -0.17 -6.01
CA SER A 68 -19.15 0.71 -6.66
C SER A 68 -19.46 0.21 -8.07
N ARG A 69 -20.75 0.18 -8.44
CA ARG A 69 -21.21 -0.15 -9.81
C ARG A 69 -20.74 0.86 -10.84
N ASP A 70 -20.73 2.13 -10.49
CA ASP A 70 -20.27 3.24 -11.32
C ASP A 70 -18.78 3.54 -11.11
N GLY A 71 -18.08 2.71 -10.33
CA GLY A 71 -16.68 2.90 -10.00
C GLY A 71 -15.78 2.83 -11.24
N ALA A 72 -14.91 3.82 -11.38
CA ALA A 72 -13.85 3.83 -12.39
C ALA A 72 -12.49 4.06 -11.73
N CYS A 73 -11.44 3.49 -12.32
CA CYS A 73 -10.08 3.67 -11.82
C CYS A 73 -9.60 5.10 -12.07
N ALA A 74 -9.20 5.82 -11.01
CA ALA A 74 -8.70 7.20 -11.11
C ALA A 74 -7.46 7.35 -12.03
N LYS A 75 -6.64 6.29 -12.17
CA LYS A 75 -5.40 6.33 -12.97
C LYS A 75 -5.59 6.06 -14.47
N CYS A 76 -6.47 5.12 -14.84
CA CYS A 76 -6.59 4.64 -16.23
C CYS A 76 -8.01 4.73 -16.79
N GLY A 77 -8.99 5.16 -15.99
CA GLY A 77 -10.39 5.29 -16.40
C GLY A 77 -11.13 3.97 -16.63
N SER A 78 -10.48 2.81 -16.44
CA SER A 78 -11.16 1.52 -16.62
C SER A 78 -12.30 1.33 -15.62
N ALA A 79 -13.38 0.70 -16.07
CA ALA A 79 -14.50 0.33 -15.21
C ALA A 79 -14.05 -0.70 -14.17
N LEU A 80 -14.43 -0.48 -12.92
CA LEU A 80 -14.10 -1.37 -11.81
C LEU A 80 -15.12 -2.49 -11.66
N HIS A 81 -16.38 -2.20 -11.96
CA HIS A 81 -17.45 -3.19 -12.00
C HIS A 81 -17.43 -3.98 -13.33
N ALA A 82 -16.36 -4.75 -13.54
CA ALA A 82 -16.08 -5.53 -14.73
C ALA A 82 -15.73 -6.97 -14.35
N CYS A 83 -16.01 -7.94 -15.24
CA CYS A 83 -15.73 -9.36 -14.94
C CYS A 83 -14.24 -9.57 -14.65
N ALA A 84 -13.35 -8.87 -15.36
CA ALA A 84 -11.91 -8.96 -15.15
C ALA A 84 -11.44 -8.55 -13.73
N GLN A 85 -12.20 -7.72 -13.01
CA GLN A 85 -11.89 -7.28 -11.64
C GLN A 85 -12.56 -8.16 -10.56
N CYS A 86 -13.34 -9.16 -10.97
CA CYS A 86 -14.11 -10.00 -10.06
C CYS A 86 -13.25 -11.11 -9.42
N THR A 87 -13.54 -11.44 -8.17
CA THR A 87 -12.97 -12.62 -7.48
C THR A 87 -13.35 -13.92 -8.21
N ASN A 88 -14.59 -14.01 -8.68
CA ASN A 88 -15.17 -15.22 -9.29
C ASN A 88 -14.80 -15.42 -10.77
N PHE A 89 -13.99 -14.54 -11.36
CA PHE A 89 -13.59 -14.66 -12.76
C PHE A 89 -12.57 -15.80 -12.96
N ASP A 90 -12.96 -16.78 -13.76
CA ASP A 90 -12.19 -17.98 -14.03
C ASP A 90 -12.38 -18.38 -15.49
N SER A 91 -11.30 -18.27 -16.29
CA SER A 91 -11.34 -18.55 -17.73
C SER A 91 -11.60 -20.01 -18.07
N SER A 92 -11.45 -20.93 -17.11
CA SER A 92 -11.70 -22.37 -17.31
C SER A 92 -13.15 -22.78 -17.07
N ALA A 93 -13.95 -21.91 -16.43
CA ALA A 93 -15.33 -22.19 -16.08
C ALA A 93 -16.32 -21.81 -17.21
N ALA A 94 -17.53 -22.37 -17.15
CA ALA A 94 -18.62 -21.97 -18.05
C ALA A 94 -18.90 -20.46 -17.93
N PHE A 95 -19.03 -19.79 -19.08
CA PHE A 95 -19.15 -18.32 -19.18
C PHE A 95 -18.02 -17.50 -18.53
N GLU A 96 -16.89 -18.14 -18.24
CA GLU A 96 -15.71 -17.55 -17.60
C GLU A 96 -15.98 -17.05 -16.17
N CYS A 97 -16.87 -17.74 -15.43
CA CYS A 97 -17.25 -17.40 -14.05
C CYS A 97 -17.49 -18.65 -13.21
N GLN A 98 -17.04 -18.65 -11.95
CA GLN A 98 -17.26 -19.76 -11.01
C GLN A 98 -18.69 -19.79 -10.45
N LYS A 99 -19.41 -18.66 -10.48
CA LYS A 99 -20.80 -18.57 -10.05
C LYS A 99 -21.74 -18.87 -11.23
N PRO A 100 -22.94 -19.45 -10.99
CA PRO A 100 -23.91 -19.69 -12.04
C PRO A 100 -24.50 -18.37 -12.54
N VAL A 101 -23.97 -17.85 -13.66
CA VAL A 101 -24.48 -16.63 -14.31
C VAL A 101 -25.52 -17.03 -15.37
N PRO A 102 -26.68 -16.33 -15.46
CA PRO A 102 -27.74 -16.70 -16.41
C PRO A 102 -27.36 -16.45 -17.88
N VAL A 103 -26.52 -15.45 -18.16
CA VAL A 103 -26.11 -15.04 -19.51
C VAL A 103 -24.62 -14.74 -19.54
N ARG A 104 -23.95 -15.08 -20.66
CA ARG A 104 -22.55 -14.71 -20.87
C ARG A 104 -22.39 -13.19 -20.98
N ILE A 105 -21.64 -12.60 -20.07
CA ILE A 105 -21.27 -11.18 -20.10
C ILE A 105 -20.06 -10.99 -21.03
N SER A 106 -20.19 -10.15 -22.05
CA SER A 106 -19.11 -9.75 -22.96
C SER A 106 -19.32 -8.28 -23.39
N PRO A 107 -18.27 -7.45 -23.49
CA PRO A 107 -16.86 -7.73 -23.20
C PRO A 107 -16.55 -7.77 -21.68
N LYS A 108 -15.54 -8.54 -21.28
CA LYS A 108 -15.19 -8.79 -19.86
C LYS A 108 -14.50 -7.62 -19.15
N ASP A 109 -13.90 -6.72 -19.92
CA ASP A 109 -13.21 -5.51 -19.46
C ASP A 109 -14.12 -4.28 -19.39
N ALA A 110 -15.37 -4.38 -19.87
CA ALA A 110 -16.34 -3.31 -19.77
C ALA A 110 -17.16 -3.41 -18.49
N ARG A 111 -17.75 -2.27 -18.13
CA ARG A 111 -18.74 -2.19 -17.07
C ARG A 111 -19.89 -3.16 -17.37
N ASN A 112 -20.29 -3.92 -16.37
CA ASN A 112 -21.49 -4.76 -16.40
C ASN A 112 -22.34 -4.51 -15.16
N ASP A 113 -23.56 -5.04 -15.15
CA ASP A 113 -24.49 -4.93 -14.01
C ASP A 113 -24.68 -6.27 -13.30
N CYS A 114 -23.65 -7.13 -13.31
CA CYS A 114 -23.71 -8.44 -12.67
C CYS A 114 -23.97 -8.29 -11.16
N THR A 115 -25.05 -8.91 -10.66
CA THR A 115 -25.39 -8.88 -9.23
C THR A 115 -24.50 -9.78 -8.37
N LEU A 116 -23.79 -10.72 -8.99
CA LEU A 116 -22.85 -11.66 -8.35
C LEU A 116 -21.41 -11.12 -8.35
N PHE A 117 -21.22 -9.85 -8.70
CA PHE A 117 -19.91 -9.22 -8.70
C PHE A 117 -19.37 -9.08 -7.28
N ASP A 118 -18.10 -9.42 -7.11
CA ASP A 118 -17.36 -9.20 -5.88
C ASP A 118 -15.92 -8.83 -6.22
N ALA A 119 -15.42 -7.76 -5.62
CA ALA A 119 -14.16 -7.15 -6.04
C ALA A 119 -12.97 -7.96 -5.54
N ARG A 120 -11.98 -8.19 -6.40
CA ARG A 120 -10.79 -8.97 -6.04
C ARG A 120 -9.90 -8.23 -5.04
N THR A 121 -9.86 -8.73 -3.82
CA THR A 121 -8.92 -8.32 -2.76
C THR A 121 -7.67 -9.21 -2.75
N THR A 122 -6.51 -8.62 -2.49
CA THR A 122 -5.21 -9.28 -2.26
C THR A 122 -4.60 -8.86 -0.94
#